data_AF-A0A497TRT7-F1
#
_entry.id   AF-A0A497TRT7-F1
#
_cell.length_a   1.000
_cell.length_b   1.000
_cell.length_c   1.000
_cell.angle_alpha   90.00
_cell.angle_beta   90.00
_cell.angle_gamma   90.00
#
_symmetry.space_group_name_H-M   'P 1'
#
loop_
_entity.id
_entity.type
_entity.pdbx_description
1 polymer ?
#
loop_
_entity_poly.entity_id
_entity_poly.type
_entity_poly.pdbx_seq_one_letter_code
_entity_poly.pdbx_strand_id
1 'polypeptide(L)'
;MAKKSLTLLEILVSALLVATALAGILASFVSVRKAVLRGNKRLAAFNIARGILEGLYKEVREDTWNTGRLSDSHTESGNISLPPENITYNWDYVVNSRRGHDYRRVIVRVQPQD
;
A
#
# COMPACT_ATOMS: atom_id res chain seq x y z
N MET A 1 19.76 -54.25 28.15
CA MET A 1 18.57 -53.99 27.30
C MET A 1 18.47 -52.49 26.95
N ALA A 2 19.54 -51.87 26.43
CA ALA A 2 19.67 -50.41 26.32
C ALA A 2 19.60 -49.84 24.88
N LYS A 3 19.44 -50.68 23.85
CA LYS A 3 19.50 -50.24 22.44
C LYS A 3 18.23 -49.55 21.92
N LYS A 4 17.06 -49.81 22.53
CA LYS A 4 15.76 -49.29 22.05
C LYS A 4 15.52 -47.82 22.42
N SER A 5 16.09 -47.31 23.52
CA SER A 5 15.93 -45.90 23.92
C SER A 5 16.77 -44.95 23.04
N LEU A 6 17.95 -45.40 22.61
CA LEU A 6 18.82 -44.68 21.68
C LEU A 6 18.11 -44.43 20.33
N THR A 7 17.43 -45.44 19.77
CA THR A 7 16.70 -45.30 18.50
C THR A 7 15.45 -44.41 18.60
N LEU A 8 14.74 -44.40 19.74
CA LEU A 8 13.56 -43.54 19.91
C LEU A 8 13.97 -42.05 20.03
N LEU A 9 15.04 -41.77 20.78
CA LEU A 9 15.60 -40.43 20.91
C LEU A 9 16.04 -39.88 19.54
N GLU A 10 16.71 -40.70 18.74
CA GLU A 10 17.21 -40.33 17.42
C GLU A 10 16.07 -39.98 16.45
N ILE A 11 14.95 -40.72 16.51
CA ILE A 11 13.74 -40.42 15.74
C ILE A 11 13.12 -39.10 16.21
N LEU A 12 13.05 -38.85 17.53
CA LEU A 12 12.51 -37.61 18.08
C LEU A 12 13.35 -36.39 17.67
N VAL A 13 14.67 -36.50 17.74
CA VAL A 13 15.59 -35.44 17.32
C VAL A 13 15.46 -35.20 15.81
N SER A 14 15.39 -36.26 15.01
CA SER A 14 15.20 -36.13 13.56
C SER A 14 13.87 -35.47 13.21
N ALA A 15 12.78 -35.86 13.89
CA ALA A 15 11.46 -35.25 13.70
C ALA A 15 11.45 -33.77 14.09
N LEU A 16 12.13 -33.41 15.19
CA LEU A 16 12.27 -32.02 15.63
C LEU A 16 13.02 -31.19 14.58
N LEU A 17 14.14 -31.70 14.04
CA LEU A 17 14.91 -31.02 13.01
C LEU A 17 14.07 -30.77 11.74
N VAL A 18 13.31 -31.77 11.30
CA VAL A 18 12.40 -31.64 10.15
C VAL A 18 11.31 -30.60 10.43
N ALA A 19 10.69 -30.63 11.62
CA ALA A 19 9.67 -29.66 12.00
C ALA A 19 10.21 -28.22 12.01
N THR A 20 11.41 -28.00 12.56
CA THR A 20 12.06 -26.69 12.57
C THR A 20 12.41 -26.22 11.15
N ALA A 21 12.90 -27.11 10.29
CA ALA A 21 13.20 -26.77 8.89
C ALA A 21 11.93 -26.35 8.14
N LEU A 22 10.84 -27.11 8.27
CA LEU A 22 9.55 -26.78 7.65
C LEU A 22 8.99 -25.45 8.17
N ALA A 23 9.07 -25.20 9.48
CA ALA A 23 8.65 -23.95 10.08
C ALA A 23 9.46 -22.75 9.52
N GLY A 24 10.78 -22.91 9.37
CA GLY A 24 11.64 -21.90 8.75
C GLY A 24 11.23 -21.57 7.31
N ILE A 25 10.94 -22.61 6.51
CA ILE A 25 10.46 -22.45 5.14
C ILE A 25 9.12 -21.70 5.12
N LEU A 26 8.14 -22.11 5.92
CA LEU A 26 6.83 -21.44 5.98
C LEU A 26 6.94 -19.98 6.42
N ALA A 27 7.79 -19.68 7.40
CA ALA A 27 8.03 -18.32 7.86
C ALA A 27 8.58 -17.42 6.72
N SER A 28 9.44 -17.97 5.86
CA SER A 28 9.96 -17.24 4.69
C SER A 28 8.85 -16.87 3.70
N PHE A 29 7.94 -17.81 3.37
CA PHE A 29 6.80 -17.55 2.50
C PHE A 29 5.86 -16.49 3.07
N VAL A 30 5.57 -16.55 4.37
CA VAL A 30 4.72 -15.55 5.04
C VAL A 30 5.36 -14.16 4.98
N SER A 31 6.67 -14.08 5.20
CA SER A 31 7.42 -12.82 5.12
C SER A 31 7.36 -12.21 3.72
N VAL A 32 7.65 -13.03 2.69
CA VAL A 32 7.58 -12.60 1.28
C VAL A 32 6.17 -12.14 0.92
N ARG A 33 5.13 -12.88 1.31
CA ARG A 33 3.74 -12.51 1.03
C ARG A 33 3.40 -11.13 1.63
N LYS A 34 3.80 -10.86 2.88
CA LYS A 34 3.59 -9.54 3.50
C LYS A 34 4.30 -8.42 2.75
N ALA A 35 5.53 -8.66 2.28
CA ALA A 35 6.28 -7.70 1.50
C ALA A 35 5.60 -7.39 0.16
N VAL A 36 5.14 -8.42 -0.56
CA VAL A 36 4.41 -8.28 -1.84
C VAL A 36 3.10 -7.52 -1.64
N LEU A 37 2.31 -7.86 -0.63
CA LEU A 37 1.06 -7.15 -0.30
C LEU A 37 1.31 -5.66 -0.05
N ARG A 38 2.37 -5.33 0.71
CA ARG A 38 2.76 -3.94 0.96
C ARG A 38 3.16 -3.20 -0.33
N GLY A 39 3.87 -3.89 -1.22
CA GLY A 39 4.21 -3.36 -2.55
C GLY A 39 2.97 -3.08 -3.39
N ASN A 40 2.05 -4.04 -3.47
CA ASN A 40 0.80 -3.91 -4.21
C ASN A 40 -0.06 -2.78 -3.68
N LYS A 41 -0.20 -2.64 -2.34
CA LYS A 41 -0.91 -1.52 -1.71
C LYS A 41 -0.34 -0.16 -2.13
N ARG A 42 1.00 -0.03 -2.17
CA ARG A 42 1.67 1.21 -2.59
C ARG A 42 1.47 1.51 -4.07
N LEU A 43 1.55 0.49 -4.92
CA LEU A 43 1.36 0.64 -6.36
C LEU A 43 -0.09 1.04 -6.69
N ALA A 44 -1.06 0.42 -6.02
CA ALA A 44 -2.47 0.80 -6.12
C ALA A 44 -2.70 2.25 -5.68
N ALA A 45 -2.17 2.65 -4.52
CA ALA A 45 -2.27 4.03 -4.03
C ALA A 45 -1.63 5.04 -5.01
N PHE A 46 -0.49 4.70 -5.60
CA PHE A 46 0.16 5.53 -6.62
C PHE A 46 -0.70 5.68 -7.88
N ASN A 47 -1.31 4.58 -8.37
CA ASN A 47 -2.18 4.62 -9.54
C ASN A 47 -3.44 5.47 -9.28
N ILE A 48 -4.01 5.40 -8.08
CA ILE A 48 -5.12 6.28 -7.67
C ILE A 48 -4.67 7.74 -7.69
N ALA A 49 -3.55 8.06 -7.04
CA ALA A 49 -3.02 9.42 -6.99
C ALA A 49 -2.74 9.98 -8.40
N ARG A 50 -2.17 9.14 -9.28
CA ARG A 50 -1.93 9.47 -10.67
C ARG A 50 -3.23 9.76 -11.42
N GLY A 51 -4.26 8.93 -11.26
CA GLY A 51 -5.57 9.16 -11.90
C GLY A 51 -6.23 10.46 -11.45
N ILE A 52 -6.14 10.78 -10.16
CA ILE A 52 -6.62 12.07 -9.62
C ILE A 52 -5.85 13.23 -10.27
N LEU A 53 -4.51 13.14 -10.32
CA LEU A 53 -3.67 14.18 -10.90
C LEU A 53 -3.95 14.36 -12.40
N GLU A 54 -4.10 13.29 -13.16
CA GLU A 54 -4.47 13.31 -14.59
C GLU A 54 -5.85 13.96 -14.82
N GLY A 55 -6.79 13.74 -13.89
CA GLY A 55 -8.07 14.47 -13.88
C GLY A 55 -7.89 15.97 -13.68
N LEU A 56 -7.08 16.35 -12.69
CA LEU A 56 -6.79 17.76 -12.38
C LEU A 56 -5.99 18.47 -13.48
N TYR A 57 -5.14 17.76 -14.23
CA TYR A 57 -4.41 18.35 -15.36
C TYR A 57 -5.35 18.94 -16.42
N LYS A 58 -6.54 18.37 -16.61
CA LYS A 58 -7.54 18.90 -17.55
C LYS A 58 -8.15 20.23 -17.09
N GLU A 59 -8.07 20.52 -15.80
CA GLU A 59 -8.59 21.73 -15.15
C GLU A 59 -7.56 22.85 -15.10
N VAL A 60 -6.31 22.60 -15.56
CA VAL A 60 -5.26 23.63 -15.65
C VAL A 60 -5.53 24.50 -16.89
N ARG A 61 -6.57 25.32 -16.80
CA ARG A 61 -6.86 26.39 -17.74
C ARG A 61 -6.84 27.71 -16.98
N GLU A 62 -6.51 28.79 -17.69
CA GLU A 62 -6.38 30.12 -17.09
C GLU A 62 -7.72 30.65 -16.56
N ASP A 63 -8.84 30.27 -17.18
CA ASP A 63 -10.20 30.68 -16.82
C ASP A 63 -10.73 30.00 -15.54
N THR A 64 -10.21 28.83 -15.18
CA THR A 64 -10.62 28.04 -14.01
C THR A 64 -9.70 28.21 -12.80
N TRP A 65 -8.79 29.18 -12.84
CA TRP A 65 -7.91 29.41 -11.70
C TRP A 65 -8.68 29.91 -10.47
N ASN A 66 -9.63 30.82 -10.61
CA ASN A 66 -10.32 31.37 -9.43
C ASN A 66 -11.61 30.62 -9.08
N THR A 67 -11.98 29.62 -9.87
CA THR A 67 -13.25 28.89 -9.75
C THR A 67 -13.03 27.41 -10.08
N GLY A 68 -13.56 26.50 -9.25
CA GLY A 68 -13.51 25.05 -9.51
C GLY A 68 -12.49 24.30 -8.65
N ARG A 69 -12.09 23.11 -9.12
CA ARG A 69 -11.35 22.10 -8.34
C ARG A 69 -9.89 22.46 -8.05
N LEU A 70 -9.35 23.41 -8.81
CA LEU A 70 -8.01 23.95 -8.59
C LEU A 70 -8.01 25.27 -7.83
N SER A 71 -9.15 25.73 -7.30
CA SER A 71 -9.25 26.99 -6.57
C SER A 71 -8.32 27.04 -5.35
N ASP A 72 -7.93 28.23 -4.89
CA ASP A 72 -7.05 28.33 -3.73
C ASP A 72 -7.73 27.74 -2.49
N SER A 73 -6.96 27.00 -1.69
CA SER A 73 -7.44 26.25 -0.51
C SER A 73 -8.52 25.20 -0.81
N HIS A 74 -8.73 24.82 -2.08
CA HIS A 74 -9.67 23.76 -2.43
C HIS A 74 -9.21 22.42 -1.82
N THR A 75 -10.16 21.70 -1.26
CA THR A 75 -9.95 20.35 -0.73
C THR A 75 -11.09 19.45 -1.19
N GLU A 76 -10.73 18.27 -1.66
CA GLU A 76 -11.70 17.23 -2.04
C GLU A 76 -11.19 15.88 -1.55
N SER A 77 -12.12 15.02 -1.16
CA SER A 77 -11.82 13.69 -0.67
C SER A 77 -12.85 12.68 -1.17
N GLY A 78 -12.45 11.41 -1.17
CA GLY A 78 -13.31 10.33 -1.58
C GLY A 78 -12.73 8.96 -1.20
N ASN A 79 -13.45 7.92 -1.59
CA ASN A 79 -13.05 6.55 -1.40
C ASN A 79 -13.10 5.77 -2.72
N ILE A 80 -12.19 4.82 -2.88
CA ILE A 80 -12.13 3.93 -4.04
C ILE A 80 -11.84 2.52 -3.54
N SER A 81 -12.69 1.56 -3.90
CA SER A 81 -12.43 0.15 -3.65
C SER A 81 -11.86 -0.50 -4.91
N LEU A 82 -10.73 -1.19 -4.78
CA LEU A 82 -10.07 -1.86 -5.89
C LEU A 82 -10.13 -3.39 -5.72
N PRO A 83 -10.65 -4.13 -6.72
CA PRO A 83 -10.50 -5.58 -6.77
C PRO A 83 -9.02 -5.96 -7.05
N PRO A 84 -8.54 -7.14 -6.64
CA PRO A 84 -9.29 -8.29 -6.08
C PRO A 84 -9.35 -8.37 -4.55
N GLU A 85 -8.62 -7.52 -3.82
CA GLU A 85 -8.50 -7.62 -2.36
C GLU A 85 -9.59 -6.83 -1.60
N ASN A 86 -10.51 -6.15 -2.30
CA ASN A 86 -11.54 -5.27 -1.72
C ASN A 86 -10.98 -4.26 -0.69
N ILE A 87 -9.74 -3.83 -0.90
CA ILE A 87 -9.12 -2.80 -0.07
C ILE A 87 -9.74 -1.46 -0.50
N THR A 88 -10.38 -0.79 0.45
CA THR A 88 -10.85 0.58 0.28
C THR A 88 -9.68 1.54 0.51
N TYR A 89 -9.46 2.45 -0.43
CA TYR A 89 -8.50 3.52 -0.29
C TYR A 89 -9.25 4.84 -0.10
N ASN A 90 -8.90 5.54 0.96
CA ASN A 90 -9.32 6.92 1.17
C ASN A 90 -8.29 7.82 0.48
N TRP A 91 -8.78 8.81 -0.24
CA TRP A 91 -7.93 9.81 -0.85
C TRP A 91 -8.43 11.19 -0.51
N ASP A 92 -7.48 12.12 -0.41
CA ASP A 92 -7.73 13.54 -0.29
C ASP A 92 -6.71 14.30 -1.13
N TYR A 93 -7.09 15.48 -1.61
CA TYR A 93 -6.09 16.41 -2.12
C TYR A 93 -6.38 17.82 -1.64
N VAL A 94 -5.30 18.60 -1.52
CA VAL A 94 -5.36 20.02 -1.16
C VAL A 94 -4.60 20.85 -2.17
N VAL A 95 -5.18 21.98 -2.56
CA VAL A 95 -4.58 22.95 -3.45
C VAL A 95 -4.08 24.13 -2.64
N ASN A 96 -2.80 24.46 -2.79
CA ASN A 96 -2.17 25.58 -2.11
C ASN A 96 -1.54 26.52 -3.13
N SER A 97 -1.93 27.78 -3.12
CA SER A 97 -1.21 28.82 -3.84
C SER A 97 0.11 29.13 -3.14
N ARG A 98 1.19 29.28 -3.91
CA ARG A 98 2.48 29.68 -3.34
C ARG A 98 2.68 31.17 -3.58
N ARG A 99 2.87 31.93 -2.50
CA ARG A 99 3.14 33.38 -2.59
C ARG A 99 4.34 33.64 -3.51
N GLY A 100 4.18 34.58 -4.44
CA GLY A 100 5.22 35.00 -5.38
C GLY A 100 5.43 34.08 -6.58
N HIS A 101 4.52 33.13 -6.84
CA HIS A 101 4.61 32.26 -8.01
C HIS A 101 3.26 32.05 -8.69
N ASP A 102 3.28 32.03 -10.02
CA ASP A 102 2.13 31.74 -10.89
C ASP A 102 1.91 30.23 -11.05
N TYR A 103 1.91 29.50 -9.94
CA TYR A 103 1.54 28.09 -9.93
C TYR A 103 0.86 27.69 -8.63
N ARG A 104 0.09 26.61 -8.71
CA ARG A 104 -0.57 25.99 -7.56
C ARG A 104 0.03 24.64 -7.27
N ARG A 105 0.23 24.36 -5.99
CA ARG A 105 0.73 23.07 -5.52
C ARG A 105 -0.47 22.23 -5.10
N VAL A 106 -0.67 21.13 -5.81
CA VAL A 106 -1.61 20.07 -5.42
C VAL A 106 -0.85 19.01 -4.64
N ILE A 107 -1.36 18.64 -3.47
CA ILE A 107 -0.84 17.52 -2.69
C ILE A 107 -1.95 16.48 -2.62
N VAL A 108 -1.74 15.33 -3.25
CA VAL A 108 -2.66 14.19 -3.19
C VAL A 108 -2.15 13.21 -2.14
N ARG A 109 -3.03 12.79 -1.25
CA ARG A 109 -2.78 11.78 -0.22
C ARG A 109 -3.73 10.61 -0.46
N VAL A 110 -3.17 9.40 -0.40
CA VAL A 110 -3.94 8.16 -0.57
C VAL A 110 -3.53 7.21 0.53
N GLN A 111 -4.50 6.68 1.25
CA GLN A 111 -4.30 5.82 2.40
C GLN A 111 -5.22 4.60 2.29
N PRO A 112 -4.71 3.37 2.45
CA PRO A 112 -5.57 2.21 2.59
C PRO A 112 -6.33 2.30 3.91
N GLN A 113 -7.62 1.97 3.87
CA GLN A 113 -8.43 1.71 5.04
C GLN A 113 -8.18 0.25 5.43
N ASP A 114 -7.58 0.05 6.62
CA ASP A 114 -7.33 -1.28 7.18
C ASP A 114 -8.60 -1.93 7.72
#